data_AF-A0A200R0M1-F1
#
_entry.id   AF-A0A200R0M1-F1
#
_cell.length_a   1.000
_cell.length_b   1.000
_cell.length_c   1.000
_cell.angle_alpha   90.00
_cell.angle_beta   90.00
_cell.angle_gamma   90.00
#
_symmetry.space_group_name_H-M   'P 1'
#
loop_
_entity.id
_entity.type
_entity.pdbx_description
1 polymer ?
#
loop_
_entity_poly.entity_id
_entity_poly.type
_entity_poly.pdbx_seq_one_letter_code
_entity_poly.pdbx_strand_id
1 'polypeptide(L)'
;MYGRNIHALVIKFGCEFDTFVCNSLLNFYSIFGRTDEAQNLFDEMPQRDVVSWTSLISGYTKHGKMGRATELFSEMPDRNEVSWVVMISGFVGIGRYNDALRYFNDMLCDDKVKPNEPVFVCVLSACAHLGALDQGKWIHVYIDKIGMSKSSNISTSLIDMYAKCGRIDCANRVFNGTSKRDVLTWTSMISGLSMHGLGEDALRLFSQMLAAGIKPDNITLLGVLNGCSHSGLVEEGCSVFNDMENLWGISPKIEHYGCVVDLLARAGQLERAFEVVRGMPMEPDIVIWRALLSSCRVHRNVDLGERIGDHISQLDPSFHGGGYVLLSNLYASVGRWDRVDRVRKQMNKKKIELNTGCSWIEVDGVVHEFLAADKLHPRITEIHEKLNEVLKRARIEGGYVTNTNQVLFDLSEEEKEQAVSWHSEKLAVAFGLLSTDSGTPIRIVKNLRICEDCHSAMKAISRAFSREIVVRDRSRFHSFREGNCSCKDYW
;
A
#
# COMPACT_ATOMS: atom_id res chain seq x y z
N MET A 1 22.35 16.48 -23.68
CA MET A 1 23.28 17.20 -24.58
C MET A 1 22.57 17.63 -25.87
N TYR A 2 21.97 16.70 -26.63
CA TYR A 2 21.28 17.04 -27.90
C TYR A 2 20.13 18.05 -27.79
N GLY A 3 19.25 17.97 -26.78
CA GLY A 3 18.11 18.91 -26.71
C GLY A 3 18.48 20.36 -26.33
N ARG A 4 19.58 20.60 -25.61
CA ARG A 4 20.10 21.97 -25.42
C ARG A 4 20.64 22.54 -26.74
N ASN A 5 21.23 21.69 -27.60
CA ASN A 5 21.65 22.10 -28.93
C ASN A 5 20.44 22.41 -29.84
N ILE A 6 19.36 21.62 -29.73
CA ILE A 6 18.11 21.90 -30.45
C ILE A 6 17.51 23.23 -29.97
N HIS A 7 17.46 23.49 -28.66
CA HIS A 7 17.00 24.77 -28.13
C HIS A 7 17.88 25.95 -28.63
N ALA A 8 19.20 25.80 -28.65
CA ALA A 8 20.09 26.82 -29.22
C ALA A 8 19.84 27.06 -30.72
N LEU A 9 19.49 26.02 -31.49
CA LEU A 9 19.09 26.16 -32.89
C LEU A 9 17.76 26.89 -33.04
N VAL A 10 16.77 26.60 -32.19
CA VAL A 10 15.48 27.30 -32.15
C VAL A 10 15.69 28.81 -31.98
N ILE A 11 16.53 29.21 -31.02
CA ILE A 11 16.90 30.62 -30.80
C ILE A 11 17.66 31.18 -32.01
N LYS A 12 18.61 30.42 -32.56
CA LYS A 12 19.41 30.87 -33.70
C LYS A 12 18.57 31.13 -34.97
N PHE A 13 17.50 30.37 -35.15
CA PHE A 13 16.61 30.47 -36.31
C PHE A 13 15.39 31.38 -36.07
N GLY A 14 15.27 32.04 -34.91
CA GLY A 14 14.16 32.95 -34.62
C GLY A 14 12.83 32.24 -34.33
N CYS A 15 12.88 30.95 -33.97
CA CYS A 15 11.68 30.13 -33.70
C CYS A 15 11.26 30.15 -32.22
N GLU A 16 11.95 30.90 -31.36
CA GLU A 16 11.70 31.01 -29.91
C GLU A 16 10.38 31.71 -29.57
N PHE A 17 9.74 32.37 -30.54
CA PHE A 17 8.43 32.99 -30.37
C PHE A 17 7.27 32.09 -30.81
N ASP A 18 7.55 30.93 -31.41
CA ASP A 18 6.53 29.98 -31.83
C ASP A 18 6.07 29.12 -30.64
N THR A 19 4.80 29.27 -30.26
CA THR A 19 4.22 28.58 -29.10
C THR A 19 4.31 27.05 -29.21
N PHE A 20 4.21 26.48 -30.41
CA PHE A 20 4.27 25.03 -30.61
C PHE A 20 5.70 24.48 -30.42
N VAL A 21 6.70 25.20 -30.93
CA VAL A 21 8.11 24.90 -30.71
C VAL A 21 8.47 25.01 -29.23
N CYS A 22 8.03 26.08 -28.56
CA CYS A 22 8.24 26.25 -27.12
C CYS A 22 7.54 25.15 -26.29
N ASN A 23 6.31 24.77 -26.63
CA ASN A 23 5.60 23.66 -25.97
C ASN A 23 6.36 22.33 -26.12
N SER A 24 6.97 22.09 -27.29
CA SER A 24 7.79 20.90 -27.53
C SER A 24 9.07 20.91 -26.70
N LEU A 25 9.73 22.07 -26.59
CA LEU A 25 10.92 22.25 -25.74
C LEU A 25 10.59 22.15 -24.25
N LEU A 26 9.44 22.70 -23.80
CA LEU A 26 8.95 22.55 -22.43
C LEU A 26 8.74 21.09 -22.06
N ASN A 27 8.07 20.33 -22.92
CA ASN A 27 7.88 18.90 -22.72
C ASN A 27 9.23 18.16 -22.70
N PHE A 28 10.18 18.53 -23.59
CA PHE A 28 11.54 17.98 -23.56
C PHE A 28 12.21 18.20 -22.20
N TYR A 29 12.30 19.45 -21.72
CA TYR A 29 12.95 19.75 -20.45
C TYR A 29 12.25 19.06 -19.27
N SER A 30 10.91 19.03 -19.31
CA SER A 30 10.06 18.36 -18.33
C SER A 30 10.32 16.85 -18.25
N ILE A 31 10.46 16.15 -19.38
CA ILE A 31 10.75 14.71 -19.43
C ILE A 31 12.10 14.38 -18.79
N PHE A 32 13.09 15.25 -18.93
CA PHE A 32 14.44 15.04 -18.40
C PHE A 32 14.68 15.62 -17.00
N GLY A 33 13.62 16.07 -16.31
CA GLY A 33 13.72 16.61 -14.95
C GLY A 33 14.46 17.94 -14.85
N ARG A 34 14.63 18.63 -15.97
CA ARG A 34 15.24 19.96 -16.08
C ARG A 34 14.17 21.03 -15.82
N THR A 35 13.55 20.97 -14.64
CA THR A 35 12.39 21.82 -14.30
C THR A 35 12.74 23.29 -14.28
N ASP A 36 13.99 23.64 -13.95
CA ASP A 36 14.43 25.03 -13.85
C ASP A 36 14.61 25.62 -15.25
N GLU A 37 15.19 24.86 -16.18
CA GLU A 37 15.23 25.27 -17.59
C GLU A 37 13.84 25.30 -18.24
N ALA A 38 12.94 24.40 -17.86
CA ALA A 38 11.55 24.45 -18.30
C ALA A 38 10.84 25.71 -17.79
N GLN A 39 11.04 26.09 -16.52
CA GLN A 39 10.48 27.30 -15.95
C GLN A 39 11.03 28.56 -16.64
N ASN A 40 12.34 28.65 -16.83
CA ASN A 40 12.96 29.78 -17.52
C ASN A 40 12.40 29.94 -18.95
N LEU A 41 12.31 28.84 -19.71
CA LEU A 41 11.71 28.85 -21.04
C LEU A 41 10.25 29.33 -20.99
N PHE A 42 9.47 28.84 -20.04
CA PHE A 42 8.07 29.24 -19.86
C PHE A 42 7.94 30.73 -19.53
N ASP A 43 8.83 31.26 -18.70
CA ASP A 43 8.86 32.67 -18.30
C ASP A 43 9.24 33.59 -19.48
N GLU A 44 10.06 33.11 -20.40
CA GLU A 44 10.46 33.82 -21.63
C GLU A 44 9.40 33.77 -22.76
N MET A 45 8.41 32.87 -22.69
CA MET A 45 7.38 32.75 -23.74
C MET A 45 6.50 34.02 -23.83
N PRO A 46 6.35 34.62 -25.03
CA PRO A 46 5.52 35.81 -25.22
C PRO A 46 4.02 35.50 -25.07
N GLN A 47 3.59 34.30 -25.45
CA GLN A 47 2.23 33.80 -25.29
C GLN A 47 2.26 32.38 -24.75
N ARG A 48 1.41 32.12 -23.75
CA ARG A 48 1.27 30.83 -23.09
C ARG A 48 -0.15 30.34 -23.31
N ASP A 49 -0.27 29.18 -23.94
CA ASP A 49 -1.55 28.51 -24.09
C ASP A 49 -1.72 27.42 -23.02
N VAL A 50 -2.88 26.79 -23.00
CA VAL A 50 -3.20 25.70 -22.08
C VAL A 50 -2.17 24.56 -22.16
N VAL A 51 -1.58 24.32 -23.33
CA VAL A 51 -0.55 23.28 -23.53
C VAL A 51 0.77 23.68 -22.87
N SER A 52 1.16 24.96 -22.92
CA SER A 52 2.34 25.47 -22.21
C SER A 52 2.23 25.24 -20.71
N TRP A 53 1.10 25.64 -20.11
CA TRP A 53 0.84 25.49 -18.68
C TRP A 53 0.81 24.01 -18.26
N THR A 54 0.04 23.18 -18.98
CA THR A 54 -0.09 21.75 -18.65
C THR A 54 1.22 20.99 -18.81
N SER A 55 2.05 21.34 -19.80
CA SER A 55 3.37 20.71 -19.99
C SER A 55 4.32 21.00 -18.83
N LEU A 56 4.37 22.25 -18.37
CA LEU A 56 5.20 22.64 -17.24
C LEU A 56 4.73 21.98 -15.93
N ILE A 57 3.42 22.01 -15.66
CA ILE A 57 2.82 21.35 -14.50
C ILE A 57 3.11 19.83 -14.54
N SER A 58 2.97 19.19 -15.70
CA SER A 58 3.30 17.77 -15.90
C SER A 58 4.78 17.47 -15.58
N GLY A 59 5.70 18.37 -15.95
CA GLY A 59 7.11 18.27 -15.58
C GLY A 59 7.33 18.27 -14.06
N TYR A 60 6.71 19.22 -13.35
CA TYR A 60 6.82 19.31 -11.89
C TYR A 60 6.18 18.11 -11.18
N THR A 61 4.97 17.69 -11.59
CA THR A 61 4.27 16.54 -10.99
C THR A 61 5.05 15.23 -11.16
N LYS A 62 5.59 14.95 -12.35
CA LYS A 62 6.40 13.74 -12.62
C LYS A 62 7.67 13.64 -11.78
N HIS A 63 8.20 14.79 -11.31
CA HIS A 63 9.40 14.86 -10.48
C HIS A 63 9.07 15.08 -9.00
N GLY A 64 7.81 14.86 -8.58
CA GLY A 64 7.36 14.95 -7.20
C GLY A 64 7.31 16.37 -6.61
N LYS A 65 7.53 17.41 -7.42
CA LYS A 65 7.53 18.81 -7.01
C LYS A 65 6.10 19.38 -6.98
N MET A 66 5.21 18.75 -6.20
CA MET A 66 3.77 19.07 -6.20
C MET A 66 3.43 20.46 -5.65
N GLY A 67 4.27 21.05 -4.80
CA GLY A 67 4.08 22.43 -4.32
C GLY A 67 4.05 23.43 -5.47
N ARG A 68 5.11 23.41 -6.30
CA ARG A 68 5.20 24.30 -7.48
C ARG A 68 4.14 23.99 -8.53
N ALA A 69 3.81 22.70 -8.74
CA ALA A 69 2.72 22.32 -9.64
C ALA A 69 1.36 22.91 -9.21
N THR A 70 1.09 22.94 -7.90
CA THR A 70 -0.14 23.52 -7.32
C THR A 70 -0.21 25.04 -7.50
N GLU A 71 0.92 25.73 -7.31
CA GLU A 71 1.02 27.18 -7.56
C GLU A 71 0.72 27.50 -9.02
N LEU A 72 1.42 26.83 -9.96
CA LEU A 72 1.22 27.02 -11.40
C LEU A 72 -0.21 26.69 -11.84
N PHE A 73 -0.81 25.65 -11.29
CA PHE A 73 -2.20 25.31 -11.56
C PHE A 73 -3.19 26.36 -11.05
N SER A 74 -2.86 27.03 -9.93
CA SER A 74 -3.67 28.12 -9.37
C SER A 74 -3.57 29.40 -10.19
N GLU A 75 -2.39 29.67 -10.76
CA GLU A 75 -2.12 30.81 -11.66
C GLU A 75 -2.69 30.63 -13.07
N MET A 76 -2.97 29.38 -13.48
CA MET A 76 -3.47 29.05 -14.81
C MET A 76 -4.81 29.76 -15.13
N PRO A 77 -4.88 30.60 -16.19
CA PRO A 77 -6.08 31.38 -16.50
C PRO A 77 -7.29 30.54 -16.88
N ASP A 78 -7.07 29.49 -17.69
CA ASP A 78 -8.11 28.56 -18.14
C ASP A 78 -7.67 27.13 -17.88
N ARG A 79 -8.45 26.42 -17.06
CA ARG A 79 -8.24 25.00 -16.75
C ARG A 79 -9.09 24.15 -17.70
N ASN A 80 -8.54 23.02 -18.14
CA ASN A 80 -9.25 22.08 -18.99
C ASN A 80 -9.14 20.66 -18.40
N GLU A 81 -9.77 19.68 -19.05
CA GLU A 81 -9.73 18.28 -18.60
C GLU A 81 -8.28 17.76 -18.40
N VAL A 82 -7.34 18.16 -19.28
CA VAL A 82 -5.95 17.71 -19.21
C VAL A 82 -5.23 18.28 -17.99
N SER A 83 -5.43 19.57 -17.67
CA SER A 83 -4.78 20.17 -16.49
C SER A 83 -5.26 19.53 -15.19
N TRP A 84 -6.56 19.24 -15.07
CA TRP A 84 -7.13 18.51 -13.93
C TRP A 84 -6.56 17.09 -13.82
N VAL A 85 -6.49 16.34 -14.93
CA VAL A 85 -5.91 14.98 -14.95
C VAL A 85 -4.45 14.99 -14.47
N VAL A 86 -3.64 15.96 -14.92
CA VAL A 86 -2.22 16.06 -14.51
C VAL A 86 -2.10 16.26 -13.01
N MET A 87 -2.94 17.13 -12.41
CA MET A 87 -2.90 17.35 -10.96
C MET A 87 -3.34 16.11 -10.18
N ILE A 88 -4.48 15.52 -10.54
CA ILE A 88 -5.05 14.36 -9.84
C ILE A 88 -4.09 13.15 -9.94
N SER A 89 -3.60 12.83 -11.15
CA SER A 89 -2.65 11.73 -11.35
C SER A 89 -1.28 12.00 -10.69
N GLY A 90 -0.83 13.26 -10.67
CA GLY A 90 0.37 13.69 -9.97
C GLY A 90 0.30 13.41 -8.46
N PHE A 91 -0.82 13.77 -7.81
CA PHE A 91 -1.03 13.47 -6.39
C PHE A 91 -1.13 11.97 -6.11
N VAL A 92 -1.82 11.20 -6.95
CA VAL A 92 -1.87 9.73 -6.85
C VAL A 92 -0.45 9.14 -6.97
N GLY A 93 0.35 9.63 -7.92
CA GLY A 93 1.71 9.15 -8.19
C GLY A 93 2.68 9.31 -7.02
N ILE A 94 2.47 10.34 -6.17
CA ILE A 94 3.28 10.54 -4.96
C ILE A 94 2.61 10.03 -3.67
N GLY A 95 1.50 9.30 -3.79
CA GLY A 95 0.78 8.70 -2.65
C GLY A 95 -0.07 9.67 -1.82
N ARG A 96 -0.30 10.90 -2.29
CA ARG A 96 -1.16 11.90 -1.63
C ARG A 96 -2.62 11.77 -2.07
N TYR A 97 -3.21 10.63 -1.75
CA TYR A 97 -4.55 10.24 -2.23
C TYR A 97 -5.68 11.19 -1.77
N ASN A 98 -5.61 11.73 -0.55
CA ASN A 98 -6.59 12.70 -0.05
C ASN A 98 -6.60 13.99 -0.88
N ASP A 99 -5.43 14.48 -1.27
CA ASP A 99 -5.34 15.66 -2.15
C ASP A 99 -5.87 15.36 -3.55
N ALA A 100 -5.62 14.16 -4.09
CA ALA A 100 -6.19 13.74 -5.38
C ALA A 100 -7.73 13.78 -5.37
N LEU A 101 -8.36 13.30 -4.28
CA LEU A 101 -9.81 13.33 -4.11
C LEU A 101 -10.34 14.75 -3.89
N ARG A 102 -9.59 15.61 -3.19
CA ARG A 102 -9.93 17.04 -3.08
C ARG A 102 -9.95 17.71 -4.46
N TYR A 103 -8.90 17.52 -5.26
CA TYR A 103 -8.84 18.09 -6.62
C TYR A 103 -9.92 17.53 -7.55
N PHE A 104 -10.35 16.28 -7.35
CA PHE A 104 -11.51 15.75 -8.05
C PHE A 104 -12.81 16.44 -7.66
N ASN A 105 -13.03 16.71 -6.37
CA ASN A 105 -14.18 17.50 -5.93
C ASN A 105 -14.13 18.93 -6.47
N ASP A 106 -12.95 19.56 -6.49
CA ASP A 106 -12.77 20.89 -7.08
C ASP A 106 -13.08 20.87 -8.60
N MET A 107 -12.67 19.81 -9.32
CA MET A 107 -13.01 19.61 -10.73
C MET A 107 -14.53 19.47 -10.94
N LEU A 108 -15.24 18.79 -10.04
CA LEU A 108 -16.69 18.64 -10.13
C LEU A 108 -17.45 19.96 -9.89
N CYS A 109 -16.82 20.93 -9.23
CA CYS A 109 -17.35 22.28 -9.04
C CYS A 109 -17.03 23.22 -10.22
N ASP A 110 -16.22 22.79 -11.19
CA ASP A 110 -15.88 23.55 -12.39
C ASP A 110 -16.84 23.21 -13.53
N ASP A 111 -17.84 24.08 -13.75
CA ASP A 111 -18.89 23.90 -14.77
C ASP A 111 -18.38 23.75 -16.21
N LYS A 112 -17.11 24.11 -16.48
CA LYS A 112 -16.52 24.06 -17.83
C LYS A 112 -15.98 22.68 -18.20
N VAL A 113 -15.77 21.79 -17.23
CA VAL A 113 -15.09 20.51 -17.44
C VAL A 113 -15.91 19.34 -16.92
N LYS A 114 -15.71 18.17 -17.51
CA LYS A 114 -16.29 16.92 -17.01
C LYS A 114 -15.21 15.88 -16.78
N PRO A 115 -15.31 15.06 -15.73
CA PRO A 115 -14.38 13.96 -15.53
C PRO A 115 -14.42 12.98 -16.70
N ASN A 116 -13.23 12.59 -17.16
CA ASN A 116 -13.04 11.57 -18.18
C ASN A 116 -12.50 10.27 -17.54
N GLU A 117 -12.37 9.21 -18.35
CA GLU A 117 -11.94 7.89 -17.89
C GLU A 117 -10.63 7.91 -17.07
N PRO A 118 -9.53 8.58 -17.51
CA PRO A 118 -8.31 8.71 -16.71
C PRO A 118 -8.52 9.30 -15.31
N VAL A 119 -9.39 10.31 -15.16
CA VAL A 119 -9.72 10.86 -13.85
C VAL A 119 -10.34 9.79 -12.97
N PHE A 120 -11.36 9.08 -13.48
CA PHE A 120 -12.05 8.02 -12.73
C PHE A 120 -11.11 6.91 -12.28
N VAL A 121 -10.21 6.45 -13.16
CA VAL A 121 -9.18 5.46 -12.82
C VAL A 121 -8.30 5.96 -11.67
N CYS A 122 -7.87 7.22 -11.71
CA CYS A 122 -7.03 7.80 -10.65
C CYS A 122 -7.77 7.93 -9.32
N VAL A 123 -9.01 8.44 -9.31
CA VAL A 123 -9.76 8.65 -8.07
C VAL A 123 -10.26 7.35 -7.46
N LEU A 124 -10.62 6.36 -8.27
CA LEU A 124 -10.93 5.00 -7.79
C LEU A 124 -9.69 4.35 -7.15
N SER A 125 -8.51 4.54 -7.75
CA SER A 125 -7.25 4.11 -7.15
C SER A 125 -6.97 4.82 -5.82
N ALA A 126 -7.22 6.14 -5.73
CA ALA A 126 -7.09 6.89 -4.49
C ALA A 126 -8.04 6.35 -3.40
N CYS A 127 -9.31 6.10 -3.73
CA CYS A 127 -10.26 5.45 -2.83
C CYS A 127 -9.78 4.08 -2.37
N ALA A 128 -9.26 3.26 -3.29
CA ALA A 128 -8.73 1.93 -2.99
C ALA A 128 -7.61 1.97 -1.95
N HIS A 129 -6.67 2.91 -2.10
CA HIS A 129 -5.53 3.06 -1.19
C HIS A 129 -5.93 3.58 0.19
N LEU A 130 -6.89 4.50 0.26
CA LEU A 130 -7.40 5.06 1.52
C LEU A 130 -8.43 4.16 2.20
N GLY A 131 -9.02 3.21 1.48
CA GLY A 131 -10.19 2.47 1.96
C GLY A 131 -11.47 3.30 1.99
N ALA A 132 -11.56 4.34 1.15
CA ALA A 132 -12.71 5.24 1.04
C ALA A 132 -13.83 4.59 0.23
N LEU A 133 -14.54 3.65 0.86
CA LEU A 133 -15.60 2.86 0.28
C LEU A 133 -16.81 3.70 -0.13
N ASP A 134 -17.23 4.66 0.70
CA ASP A 134 -18.44 5.43 0.43
C ASP A 134 -18.23 6.41 -0.70
N GLN A 135 -17.07 7.08 -0.73
CA GLN A 135 -16.66 7.85 -1.91
C GLN A 135 -16.55 6.96 -3.16
N GLY A 136 -15.93 5.79 -3.06
CA GLY A 136 -15.81 4.85 -4.18
C GLY A 136 -17.16 4.37 -4.74
N LYS A 137 -18.15 4.12 -3.88
CA LYS A 137 -19.53 3.80 -4.29
C LYS A 137 -20.19 4.99 -4.98
N TRP A 138 -20.05 6.19 -4.42
CA TRP A 138 -20.60 7.40 -5.01
C TRP A 138 -20.03 7.63 -6.42
N ILE A 139 -18.72 7.47 -6.60
CA ILE A 139 -18.05 7.56 -7.90
C ILE A 139 -18.59 6.50 -8.87
N HIS A 140 -18.77 5.26 -8.43
CA HIS A 140 -19.35 4.20 -9.27
C HIS A 140 -20.76 4.56 -9.76
N VAL A 141 -21.63 5.05 -8.86
CA VAL A 141 -22.98 5.52 -9.22
C VAL A 141 -22.92 6.74 -10.16
N TYR A 142 -21.97 7.64 -9.94
CA TYR A 142 -21.77 8.81 -10.81
C TYR A 142 -21.37 8.40 -12.24
N ILE A 143 -20.43 7.46 -12.40
CA ILE A 143 -20.03 6.88 -13.70
C ILE A 143 -21.25 6.30 -14.44
N ASP A 144 -22.11 5.58 -13.72
CA ASP A 144 -23.36 5.04 -14.28
C ASP A 144 -24.34 6.15 -14.69
N LYS A 145 -24.48 7.18 -13.86
CA LYS A 145 -25.41 8.30 -14.09
C LYS A 145 -25.04 9.13 -15.32
N ILE A 146 -23.76 9.33 -15.60
CA ILE A 146 -23.29 10.06 -16.78
C ILE A 146 -23.32 9.20 -18.06
N GLY A 147 -23.72 7.93 -17.97
CA GLY A 147 -23.80 7.02 -19.12
C GLY A 147 -22.44 6.68 -19.74
N MET A 148 -21.36 6.76 -18.96
CA MET A 148 -20.02 6.43 -19.45
C MET A 148 -19.91 4.92 -19.68
N SER A 149 -19.40 4.52 -20.86
CA SER A 149 -19.14 3.11 -21.14
C SER A 149 -18.11 2.56 -20.15
N LYS A 150 -18.44 1.46 -19.47
CA LYS A 150 -17.52 0.77 -18.56
C LYS A 150 -16.46 0.02 -19.37
N SER A 151 -15.39 0.73 -19.72
CA SER A 151 -14.19 0.16 -20.34
C SER A 151 -13.58 -0.93 -19.44
N SER A 152 -12.65 -1.70 -20.00
CA SER A 152 -11.85 -2.66 -19.22
C SER A 152 -11.10 -1.97 -18.06
N ASN A 153 -10.58 -0.76 -18.30
CA ASN A 153 -9.85 0.01 -17.29
C ASN A 153 -10.75 0.44 -16.13
N ILE A 154 -11.93 1.01 -16.42
CA ILE A 154 -12.88 1.41 -15.37
C ILE A 154 -13.34 0.18 -14.58
N SER A 155 -13.66 -0.92 -15.26
CA SER A 155 -14.04 -2.17 -14.60
C SER A 155 -12.93 -2.69 -13.68
N THR A 156 -11.69 -2.70 -14.16
CA THR A 156 -10.49 -3.09 -13.39
C THR A 156 -10.29 -2.20 -12.17
N SER A 157 -10.37 -0.88 -12.32
CA SER A 157 -10.25 0.08 -11.21
C SER A 157 -11.36 -0.05 -10.19
N LEU A 158 -12.60 -0.34 -10.62
CA LEU A 158 -13.72 -0.60 -9.72
C LEU A 158 -13.53 -1.91 -8.94
N ILE A 159 -13.05 -2.97 -9.60
CA ILE A 159 -12.72 -4.25 -8.94
C ILE A 159 -11.64 -4.02 -7.87
N ASP A 160 -10.54 -3.34 -8.21
CA ASP A 160 -9.45 -3.04 -7.28
C ASP A 160 -9.95 -2.19 -6.10
N MET A 161 -10.73 -1.14 -6.38
CA MET A 161 -11.33 -0.27 -5.36
C MET A 161 -12.21 -1.07 -4.40
N TYR A 162 -13.20 -1.81 -4.89
CA TYR A 162 -14.09 -2.59 -4.02
C TYR A 162 -13.33 -3.65 -3.22
N ALA A 163 -12.37 -4.35 -3.85
CA ALA A 163 -11.56 -5.35 -3.18
C ALA A 163 -10.74 -4.73 -2.03
N LYS A 164 -10.01 -3.64 -2.28
CA LYS A 164 -9.18 -2.94 -1.27
C LYS A 164 -9.99 -2.14 -0.25
N CYS A 165 -11.26 -1.85 -0.52
CA CYS A 165 -12.19 -1.26 0.45
C CYS A 165 -12.96 -2.31 1.27
N GLY A 166 -12.62 -3.61 1.14
CA GLY A 166 -13.18 -4.67 1.97
C GLY A 166 -14.54 -5.21 1.48
N ARG A 167 -14.91 -4.96 0.23
CA ARG A 167 -16.18 -5.40 -0.40
C ARG A 167 -15.90 -6.31 -1.60
N ILE A 168 -15.33 -7.47 -1.33
CA ILE A 168 -15.00 -8.47 -2.36
C ILE A 168 -16.25 -8.98 -3.11
N ASP A 169 -17.41 -8.95 -2.47
CA ASP A 169 -18.70 -9.25 -3.07
C ASP A 169 -19.07 -8.26 -4.19
N CYS A 170 -18.87 -6.95 -3.96
CA CYS A 170 -19.07 -5.92 -4.97
C CYS A 170 -18.04 -6.05 -6.10
N ALA A 171 -16.78 -6.32 -5.77
CA ALA A 171 -15.73 -6.55 -6.77
C ALA A 171 -16.10 -7.72 -7.70
N ASN A 172 -16.59 -8.82 -7.13
CA ASN A 172 -17.05 -9.98 -7.90
C ASN A 172 -18.26 -9.66 -8.80
N ARG A 173 -19.20 -8.82 -8.34
CA ARG A 173 -20.32 -8.35 -9.18
C ARG A 173 -19.85 -7.55 -10.38
N VAL A 174 -18.90 -6.64 -10.18
CA VAL A 174 -18.30 -5.86 -11.29
C VAL A 174 -17.58 -6.79 -12.26
N PHE A 175 -16.74 -7.69 -11.75
CA PHE A 175 -16.01 -8.67 -12.56
C PHE A 175 -16.94 -9.55 -13.41
N ASN A 176 -18.04 -10.03 -12.82
CA ASN A 176 -19.03 -10.84 -13.53
C ASN A 176 -19.81 -10.06 -14.59
N GLY A 177 -20.00 -8.75 -14.39
CA GLY A 177 -20.62 -7.85 -15.37
C GLY A 177 -19.72 -7.44 -16.54
N THR A 178 -18.40 -7.64 -16.44
CA THR A 178 -17.45 -7.29 -17.50
C THR A 178 -17.47 -8.34 -18.63
N SER A 179 -17.87 -7.92 -19.83
CA SER A 179 -18.04 -8.81 -21.00
C SER A 179 -16.72 -9.27 -21.63
N LYS A 180 -15.72 -8.39 -21.72
CA LYS A 180 -14.38 -8.69 -22.24
C LYS A 180 -13.36 -8.46 -21.14
N ARG A 181 -12.83 -9.56 -20.59
CA ARG A 181 -11.83 -9.54 -19.52
C ARG A 181 -10.45 -9.72 -20.12
N ASP A 182 -9.57 -8.75 -19.88
CA ASP A 182 -8.15 -8.85 -20.18
C ASP A 182 -7.36 -9.33 -18.96
N VAL A 183 -6.03 -9.47 -19.12
CA VAL A 183 -5.12 -9.88 -18.04
C VAL A 183 -5.33 -9.02 -16.80
N LEU A 184 -5.44 -7.69 -16.94
CA LEU A 184 -5.61 -6.76 -15.82
C LEU A 184 -6.89 -7.05 -15.02
N THR A 185 -8.00 -7.28 -15.71
CA THR A 185 -9.30 -7.58 -15.08
C THR A 185 -9.22 -8.87 -14.23
N TRP A 186 -8.58 -9.92 -14.75
CA TRP A 186 -8.37 -11.17 -14.01
C TRP A 186 -7.41 -10.98 -12.83
N THR A 187 -6.28 -10.31 -13.05
CA THR A 187 -5.26 -10.03 -12.04
C THR A 187 -5.82 -9.25 -10.86
N SER A 188 -6.65 -8.22 -11.11
CA SER A 188 -7.28 -7.43 -10.05
C SER A 188 -8.22 -8.26 -9.19
N MET A 189 -9.03 -9.15 -9.80
CA MET A 189 -9.93 -10.02 -9.03
C MET A 189 -9.18 -11.10 -8.25
N ILE A 190 -8.18 -11.74 -8.86
CA ILE A 190 -7.31 -12.75 -8.21
C ILE A 190 -6.59 -12.12 -7.01
N SER A 191 -5.94 -10.97 -7.20
CA SER A 191 -5.26 -10.25 -6.12
C SER A 191 -6.24 -9.83 -5.02
N GLY A 192 -7.45 -9.41 -5.40
CA GLY A 192 -8.54 -9.11 -4.47
C GLY A 192 -8.88 -10.30 -3.58
N LEU A 193 -9.12 -11.48 -4.16
CA LEU A 193 -9.42 -12.70 -3.39
C LEU A 193 -8.26 -13.09 -2.47
N SER A 194 -7.02 -13.00 -2.96
CA SER A 194 -5.81 -13.32 -2.20
C SER A 194 -5.63 -12.40 -0.98
N MET A 195 -5.88 -11.10 -1.12
CA MET A 195 -5.85 -10.16 0.01
C MET A 195 -6.93 -10.47 1.05
N HIS A 196 -8.05 -11.06 0.64
CA HIS A 196 -9.14 -11.48 1.54
C HIS A 196 -8.92 -12.87 2.15
N GLY A 197 -7.80 -13.54 1.84
CA GLY A 197 -7.50 -14.89 2.32
C GLY A 197 -8.32 -15.99 1.65
N LEU A 198 -8.92 -15.71 0.49
CA LEU A 198 -9.74 -16.62 -0.31
C LEU A 198 -8.88 -17.31 -1.39
N GLY A 199 -7.79 -17.97 -0.99
CA GLY A 199 -6.80 -18.55 -1.90
C GLY A 199 -7.36 -19.63 -2.83
N GLU A 200 -8.29 -20.46 -2.36
CA GLU A 200 -8.98 -21.47 -3.19
C GLU A 200 -9.80 -20.82 -4.32
N ASP A 201 -10.51 -19.73 -4.00
CA ASP A 201 -11.28 -18.97 -5.00
C ASP A 201 -10.35 -18.28 -6.00
N ALA A 202 -9.19 -17.78 -5.53
CA ALA A 202 -8.17 -17.18 -6.37
C ALA A 202 -7.58 -18.18 -7.36
N LEU A 203 -7.25 -19.40 -6.91
CA LEU A 203 -6.80 -20.50 -7.78
C LEU A 203 -7.89 -20.92 -8.77
N ARG A 204 -9.15 -20.99 -8.34
CA ARG A 204 -10.26 -21.30 -9.24
C ARG A 204 -10.42 -20.26 -10.35
N LEU A 205 -10.30 -18.96 -10.04
CA LEU A 205 -10.30 -17.91 -11.06
C LEU A 205 -9.06 -17.97 -11.95
N PHE A 206 -7.89 -18.30 -11.39
CA PHE A 206 -6.68 -18.49 -12.17
C PHE A 206 -6.82 -19.63 -13.19
N SER A 207 -7.39 -20.77 -12.79
CA SER A 207 -7.69 -21.87 -13.72
C SER A 207 -8.67 -21.45 -14.81
N GLN A 208 -9.68 -20.63 -14.50
CA GLN A 208 -10.61 -20.09 -15.50
C GLN A 208 -9.92 -19.12 -16.48
N MET A 209 -9.00 -18.28 -16.00
CA MET A 209 -8.19 -17.40 -16.83
C MET A 209 -7.35 -18.20 -17.84
N LEU A 210 -6.70 -19.28 -17.37
CA LEU A 210 -5.92 -20.19 -18.23
C LEU A 210 -6.82 -20.91 -19.25
N ALA A 211 -7.99 -21.40 -18.83
CA ALA A 211 -8.96 -22.05 -19.71
C ALA A 211 -9.52 -21.10 -20.78
N ALA A 212 -9.59 -19.80 -20.49
CA ALA A 212 -9.95 -18.76 -21.45
C ALA A 212 -8.80 -18.40 -22.43
N GLY A 213 -7.65 -19.07 -22.34
CA GLY A 213 -6.48 -18.83 -23.19
C GLY A 213 -5.71 -17.56 -22.85
N ILE A 214 -5.98 -16.94 -21.70
CA ILE A 214 -5.32 -15.71 -21.26
C ILE A 214 -4.06 -16.09 -20.47
N LYS A 215 -2.91 -15.67 -20.98
CA LYS A 215 -1.62 -15.94 -20.32
C LYS A 215 -1.46 -15.06 -19.08
N PRO A 216 -1.00 -15.61 -17.95
CA PRO A 216 -0.73 -14.82 -16.76
C PRO A 216 0.55 -13.99 -16.94
N ASP A 217 0.64 -12.92 -16.15
CA ASP A 217 1.84 -12.10 -16.03
C ASP A 217 2.45 -12.20 -14.62
N ASN A 218 3.54 -11.47 -14.39
CA ASN A 218 4.20 -11.41 -13.07
C ASN A 218 3.23 -11.00 -11.95
N ILE A 219 2.32 -10.06 -12.21
CA ILE A 219 1.41 -9.56 -11.18
C ILE A 219 0.33 -10.60 -10.87
N THR A 220 -0.15 -11.30 -11.90
CA THR A 220 -1.10 -12.41 -11.78
C THR A 220 -0.54 -13.50 -10.87
N LEU A 221 0.68 -13.96 -11.18
CA LEU A 221 1.35 -15.06 -10.46
C LEU A 221 1.67 -14.65 -9.02
N LEU A 222 2.11 -13.42 -8.80
CA LEU A 222 2.27 -12.86 -7.45
C LEU A 222 0.94 -12.86 -6.67
N GLY A 223 -0.16 -12.49 -7.32
CA GLY A 223 -1.50 -12.54 -6.73
C GLY A 223 -1.89 -13.96 -6.30
N VAL A 224 -1.67 -14.96 -7.17
CA VAL A 224 -1.94 -16.37 -6.86
C VAL A 224 -1.07 -16.88 -5.71
N LEU A 225 0.24 -16.63 -5.74
CA LEU A 225 1.17 -17.06 -4.70
C LEU A 225 0.84 -16.45 -3.33
N ASN A 226 0.43 -15.17 -3.29
CA ASN A 226 -0.09 -14.55 -2.06
C ASN A 226 -1.36 -15.25 -1.55
N GLY A 227 -2.27 -15.63 -2.46
CA GLY A 227 -3.47 -16.39 -2.10
C GLY A 227 -3.11 -17.73 -1.48
N CYS A 228 -2.17 -18.45 -2.08
CA CYS A 228 -1.64 -19.69 -1.52
C CYS A 228 -0.99 -19.47 -0.15
N SER A 229 -0.13 -18.45 -0.01
CA SER A 229 0.53 -18.11 1.26
C SER A 229 -0.48 -17.84 2.37
N HIS A 230 -1.51 -17.03 2.11
CA HIS A 230 -2.50 -16.65 3.11
C HIS A 230 -3.48 -17.77 3.47
N SER A 231 -3.68 -18.75 2.57
CA SER A 231 -4.56 -19.90 2.78
C SER A 231 -3.83 -21.19 3.16
N GLY A 232 -2.49 -21.19 3.17
CA GLY A 232 -1.69 -22.37 3.52
C GLY A 232 -1.66 -23.46 2.43
N LEU A 233 -1.89 -23.08 1.17
CA LEU A 233 -1.90 -23.99 0.02
C LEU A 233 -0.47 -24.22 -0.49
N VAL A 234 0.31 -24.97 0.28
CA VAL A 234 1.77 -25.14 0.06
C VAL A 234 2.06 -25.81 -1.29
N GLU A 235 1.39 -26.92 -1.59
CA GLU A 235 1.68 -27.70 -2.79
C GLU A 235 1.28 -26.95 -4.05
N GLU A 236 0.11 -26.31 -4.05
CA GLU A 236 -0.38 -25.48 -5.16
C GLU A 236 0.53 -24.27 -5.38
N GLY A 237 0.93 -23.59 -4.29
CA GLY A 237 1.86 -22.45 -4.37
C GLY A 237 3.23 -22.83 -4.93
N CYS A 238 3.80 -23.96 -4.48
CA CYS A 238 5.05 -24.47 -5.02
C CYS A 238 4.92 -24.91 -6.49
N SER A 239 3.81 -25.53 -6.88
CA SER A 239 3.55 -25.88 -8.28
C SER A 239 3.51 -24.63 -9.16
N VAL A 240 2.70 -23.63 -8.78
CA VAL A 240 2.58 -22.37 -9.52
C VAL A 240 3.94 -21.68 -9.66
N PHE A 241 4.76 -21.69 -8.61
CA PHE A 241 6.10 -21.11 -8.65
C PHE A 241 7.03 -21.82 -9.63
N ASN A 242 7.03 -23.15 -9.64
CA ASN A 242 7.85 -23.94 -10.58
C ASN A 242 7.37 -23.77 -12.03
N ASP A 243 6.07 -23.62 -12.24
CA ASP A 243 5.46 -23.47 -13.56
C ASP A 243 5.71 -22.08 -14.16
N MET A 244 6.13 -21.09 -13.36
CA MET A 244 6.51 -19.75 -13.83
C MET A 244 7.51 -19.80 -14.99
N GLU A 245 8.65 -20.46 -14.81
CA GLU A 245 9.65 -20.61 -15.86
C GLU A 245 9.28 -21.74 -16.83
N ASN A 246 8.83 -22.88 -16.31
CA ASN A 246 8.65 -24.11 -17.09
C ASN A 246 7.49 -24.04 -18.08
N LEU A 247 6.36 -23.42 -17.71
CA LEU A 247 5.16 -23.37 -18.55
C LEU A 247 4.93 -21.98 -19.16
N TRP A 248 5.21 -20.91 -18.40
CA TRP A 248 4.90 -19.54 -18.83
C TRP A 248 6.12 -18.73 -19.28
N GLY A 249 7.35 -19.22 -19.08
CA GLY A 249 8.57 -18.51 -19.46
C GLY A 249 8.77 -17.19 -18.70
N ILE A 250 8.19 -17.08 -17.50
CA ILE A 250 8.26 -15.90 -16.63
C ILE A 250 9.29 -16.18 -15.54
N SER A 251 10.40 -15.45 -15.55
CA SER A 251 11.41 -15.61 -14.51
C SER A 251 10.94 -15.01 -13.18
N PRO A 252 11.00 -15.76 -12.06
CA PRO A 252 10.60 -15.28 -10.75
C PRO A 252 11.41 -14.06 -10.29
N LYS A 253 10.68 -13.01 -9.90
CA LYS A 253 11.23 -11.82 -9.24
C LYS A 253 11.28 -11.97 -7.72
N ILE A 254 11.97 -11.04 -7.05
CA ILE A 254 12.14 -11.02 -5.60
C ILE A 254 10.82 -11.12 -4.83
N GLU A 255 9.74 -10.52 -5.36
CA GLU A 255 8.42 -10.57 -4.76
C GLU A 255 7.82 -11.99 -4.78
N HIS A 256 8.07 -12.77 -5.84
CA HIS A 256 7.58 -14.15 -5.95
C HIS A 256 8.33 -15.07 -4.98
N TYR A 257 9.66 -14.92 -4.88
CA TYR A 257 10.46 -15.62 -3.88
C TYR A 257 9.99 -15.28 -2.47
N GLY A 258 9.73 -13.99 -2.19
CA GLY A 258 9.20 -13.56 -0.91
C GLY A 258 7.88 -14.23 -0.54
N CYS A 259 6.95 -14.39 -1.49
CA CYS A 259 5.70 -15.10 -1.25
C CYS A 259 5.89 -16.59 -0.97
N VAL A 260 6.78 -17.28 -1.70
CA VAL A 260 7.04 -18.72 -1.50
C VAL A 260 7.76 -18.97 -0.18
N VAL A 261 8.72 -18.12 0.17
CA VAL A 261 9.42 -18.18 1.46
C VAL A 261 8.42 -17.96 2.59
N ASP A 262 7.55 -16.95 2.48
CA ASP A 262 6.50 -16.67 3.46
C ASP A 262 5.49 -17.84 3.58
N LEU A 263 5.07 -18.44 2.47
CA LEU A 263 4.21 -19.63 2.42
C LEU A 263 4.83 -20.82 3.18
N LEU A 264 6.07 -21.18 2.84
CA LEU A 264 6.78 -22.29 3.48
C LEU A 264 7.08 -22.01 4.95
N ALA A 265 7.45 -20.77 5.27
CA ALA A 265 7.81 -20.37 6.62
C ALA A 265 6.61 -20.43 7.56
N ARG A 266 5.44 -19.94 7.13
CA ARG A 266 4.18 -20.06 7.89
C ARG A 266 3.71 -21.51 8.07
N ALA A 267 3.98 -22.36 7.08
CA ALA A 267 3.71 -23.80 7.16
C ALA A 267 4.69 -24.56 8.08
N GLY A 268 5.68 -23.87 8.68
CA GLY A 268 6.71 -24.48 9.53
C GLY A 268 7.80 -25.22 8.75
N GLN A 269 7.80 -25.17 7.42
CA GLN A 269 8.79 -25.83 6.56
C GLN A 269 10.04 -24.95 6.40
N LEU A 270 10.65 -24.58 7.53
CA LEU A 270 11.66 -23.54 7.59
C LEU A 270 12.96 -23.89 6.85
N GLU A 271 13.38 -25.15 6.83
CA GLU A 271 14.56 -25.57 6.06
C GLU A 271 14.33 -25.44 4.56
N ARG A 272 13.18 -25.89 4.04
CA ARG A 272 12.80 -25.67 2.63
C ARG A 272 12.75 -24.19 2.29
N ALA A 273 12.19 -23.37 3.19
CA ALA A 273 12.14 -21.93 2.99
C ALA A 273 13.55 -21.31 2.91
N PHE A 274 14.48 -21.77 3.76
CA PHE A 274 15.87 -21.32 3.73
C PHE A 274 16.64 -21.82 2.49
N GLU A 275 16.37 -23.03 2.02
CA GLU A 275 16.90 -23.55 0.75
C GLU A 275 16.47 -22.71 -0.45
N VAL A 276 15.19 -22.30 -0.49
CA VAL A 276 14.69 -21.37 -1.53
C VAL A 276 15.48 -20.06 -1.50
N VAL A 277 15.71 -19.48 -0.31
CA VAL A 277 16.51 -18.25 -0.18
C VAL A 277 17.94 -18.42 -0.66
N ARG A 278 18.58 -19.55 -0.34
CA ARG A 278 19.96 -19.84 -0.79
C ARG A 278 20.05 -20.07 -2.30
N GLY A 279 18.97 -20.52 -2.93
CA GLY A 279 18.87 -20.75 -4.37
C GLY A 279 18.49 -19.52 -5.19
N MET A 280 18.24 -18.36 -4.56
CA MET A 280 17.81 -17.15 -5.27
C MET A 280 18.90 -16.64 -6.23
N PRO A 281 18.54 -16.23 -7.46
CA PRO A 281 19.47 -15.63 -8.41
C PRO A 281 19.76 -14.14 -8.12
N MET A 282 19.13 -13.57 -7.08
CA MET A 282 19.31 -12.20 -6.62
C MET A 282 19.47 -12.14 -5.10
N GLU A 283 20.02 -11.04 -4.60
CA GLU A 283 20.16 -10.84 -3.15
C GLU A 283 18.78 -10.72 -2.46
N PRO A 284 18.54 -11.47 -1.37
CA PRO A 284 17.29 -11.39 -0.63
C PRO A 284 17.13 -10.06 0.09
N ASP A 285 15.93 -9.46 -0.01
CA ASP A 285 15.63 -8.22 0.68
C ASP A 285 15.28 -8.42 2.16
N ILE A 286 15.13 -7.30 2.87
CA ILE A 286 14.76 -7.29 4.29
C ILE A 286 13.40 -7.93 4.56
N VAL A 287 12.47 -7.96 3.60
CA VAL A 287 11.13 -8.51 3.78
C VAL A 287 11.21 -10.04 3.86
N ILE A 288 12.03 -10.66 3.02
CA ILE A 288 12.30 -12.11 3.05
C ILE A 288 12.94 -12.53 4.37
N TRP A 289 13.99 -11.82 4.82
CA TRP A 289 14.63 -12.11 6.11
C TRP A 289 13.68 -11.94 7.28
N ARG A 290 12.79 -10.94 7.22
CA ARG A 290 11.74 -10.73 8.22
C ARG A 290 10.76 -11.89 8.29
N ALA A 291 10.30 -12.40 7.14
CA ALA A 291 9.39 -13.54 7.10
C ALA A 291 10.01 -14.79 7.75
N LEU A 292 11.27 -15.11 7.41
CA LEU A 292 11.98 -16.25 7.98
C LEU A 292 12.25 -16.10 9.49
N LEU A 293 12.87 -15.00 9.92
CA LEU A 293 13.21 -14.81 11.34
C LEU A 293 11.96 -14.73 12.24
N SER A 294 10.87 -14.12 11.73
CA SER A 294 9.60 -14.11 12.44
C SER A 294 9.02 -15.53 12.56
N SER A 295 9.13 -16.35 11.53
CA SER A 295 8.64 -17.73 11.55
C SER A 295 9.52 -18.63 12.43
N CYS A 296 10.84 -18.44 12.46
CA CYS A 296 11.74 -19.09 13.41
C CYS A 296 11.30 -18.82 14.86
N ARG A 297 10.88 -17.60 15.18
CA ARG A 297 10.31 -17.27 16.51
C ARG A 297 9.01 -18.03 16.77
N VAL A 298 8.06 -17.99 15.83
CA VAL A 298 6.74 -18.64 15.96
C VAL A 298 6.88 -20.16 16.15
N HIS A 299 7.75 -20.80 15.37
CA HIS A 299 8.01 -22.24 15.44
C HIS A 299 9.11 -22.63 16.45
N ARG A 300 9.64 -21.66 17.20
CA ARG A 300 10.71 -21.84 18.21
C ARG A 300 11.98 -22.51 17.67
N ASN A 301 12.32 -22.29 16.40
CA ASN A 301 13.53 -22.81 15.76
C ASN A 301 14.67 -21.78 15.86
N VAL A 302 15.36 -21.79 16.99
CA VAL A 302 16.46 -20.85 17.27
C VAL A 302 17.68 -21.16 16.40
N ASP A 303 17.99 -22.44 16.18
CA ASP A 303 19.17 -22.89 15.45
C ASP A 303 19.19 -22.37 14.01
N LEU A 304 18.06 -22.42 13.32
CA LEU A 304 17.95 -21.83 11.99
C LEU A 304 18.04 -20.31 12.02
N GLY A 305 17.48 -19.68 13.06
CA GLY A 305 17.64 -18.24 13.28
C GLY A 305 19.10 -17.80 13.42
N GLU A 306 19.93 -18.60 14.10
CA GLU A 306 21.38 -18.36 14.21
C GLU A 306 22.06 -18.50 12.84
N ARG A 307 21.76 -19.56 12.09
CA ARG A 307 22.29 -19.77 10.73
C ARG A 307 21.92 -18.62 9.79
N ILE A 308 20.70 -18.10 9.88
CA ILE A 308 20.25 -16.92 9.13
C ILE A 308 21.07 -15.69 9.55
N GLY A 309 21.27 -15.49 10.85
CA GLY A 309 22.09 -14.39 11.37
C GLY A 309 23.53 -14.42 10.87
N ASP A 310 24.16 -15.59 10.88
CA ASP A 310 25.52 -15.80 10.35
C ASP A 310 25.58 -15.52 8.84
N HIS A 311 24.55 -15.91 8.10
CA HIS A 311 24.45 -15.62 6.67
C HIS A 311 24.27 -14.11 6.39
N ILE A 312 23.38 -13.43 7.11
CA ILE A 312 23.20 -11.96 7.01
C ILE A 312 24.50 -11.22 7.33
N SER A 313 25.29 -11.72 8.28
CA SER A 313 26.57 -11.11 8.66
C SER A 313 27.63 -11.17 7.56
N GLN A 314 27.46 -12.08 6.59
CA GLN A 314 28.35 -12.23 5.43
C GLN A 314 27.92 -11.35 4.25
N LEU A 315 26.70 -10.80 4.27
CA LEU A 315 26.18 -9.92 3.22
C LEU A 315 26.59 -8.45 3.45
N ASP A 316 26.50 -7.63 2.40
CA ASP A 316 26.90 -6.22 2.47
C ASP A 316 26.12 -5.44 3.56
N PRO A 317 26.81 -4.88 4.58
CA PRO A 317 26.17 -4.16 5.69
C PRO A 317 25.39 -2.91 5.28
N SER A 318 25.52 -2.45 4.04
CA SER A 318 24.76 -1.30 3.52
C SER A 318 23.29 -1.59 3.26
N PHE A 319 22.92 -2.84 2.96
CA PHE A 319 21.56 -3.20 2.53
C PHE A 319 20.70 -3.89 3.62
N HIS A 320 21.27 -4.31 4.75
CA HIS A 320 20.61 -5.25 5.69
C HIS A 320 20.41 -4.73 7.13
N GLY A 321 20.42 -3.42 7.35
CA GLY A 321 20.37 -2.82 8.70
C GLY A 321 19.18 -3.27 9.58
N GLY A 322 18.02 -3.56 8.99
CA GLY A 322 16.88 -4.06 9.76
C GLY A 322 16.82 -5.59 9.96
N GLY A 323 17.68 -6.37 9.31
CA GLY A 323 17.86 -7.80 9.60
C GLY A 323 18.41 -8.03 11.00
N TYR A 324 19.33 -7.17 11.45
CA TYR A 324 19.89 -7.20 12.80
C TYR A 324 18.87 -6.86 13.89
N VAL A 325 17.92 -5.95 13.63
CA VAL A 325 16.80 -5.67 14.56
C VAL A 325 15.97 -6.93 14.80
N LEU A 326 15.67 -7.66 13.74
CA LEU A 326 14.84 -8.87 13.79
C LEU A 326 15.57 -10.04 14.47
N LEU A 327 16.87 -10.18 14.21
CA LEU A 327 17.73 -11.16 14.88
C LEU A 327 17.85 -10.85 16.39
N SER A 328 17.99 -9.57 16.76
CA SER A 328 17.97 -9.11 18.16
C SER A 328 16.66 -9.47 18.85
N ASN A 329 15.51 -9.26 18.18
CA ASN A 329 14.19 -9.61 18.71
C ASN A 329 14.00 -11.13 18.85
N LEU A 330 14.54 -11.93 17.92
CA LEU A 330 14.52 -13.40 18.02
C LEU A 330 15.28 -13.86 19.27
N TYR A 331 16.52 -13.39 19.48
CA TYR A 331 17.30 -13.74 20.67
C TYR A 331 16.63 -13.31 21.98
N ALA A 332 16.00 -12.13 21.98
CA ALA A 332 15.24 -11.65 23.13
C ALA A 332 14.05 -12.58 23.44
N SER A 333 13.33 -13.06 22.41
CA SER A 333 12.17 -13.95 22.59
C SER A 333 12.52 -15.31 23.21
N VAL A 334 13.79 -15.72 23.15
CA VAL A 334 14.29 -16.99 23.71
C VAL A 334 15.20 -16.77 24.92
N GLY A 335 15.26 -15.54 25.45
CA GLY A 335 16.01 -15.20 26.66
C GLY A 335 17.54 -15.21 26.51
N ARG A 336 18.07 -15.15 25.29
CA ARG A 336 19.53 -15.15 24.99
C ARG A 336 20.09 -13.73 24.99
N TRP A 337 20.11 -13.08 26.15
CA TRP A 337 20.46 -11.66 26.31
C TRP A 337 21.91 -11.34 25.93
N ASP A 338 22.85 -12.27 26.12
CA ASP A 338 24.25 -12.13 25.72
C ASP A 338 24.40 -11.91 24.21
N ARG A 339 23.53 -12.55 23.41
CA ARG A 339 23.48 -12.43 21.95
C ARG A 339 22.78 -11.15 21.51
N VAL A 340 21.73 -10.73 22.21
CA VAL A 340 21.05 -9.44 22.00
C VAL A 340 22.06 -8.30 22.09
N ASP A 341 22.88 -8.28 23.15
CA ASP A 341 23.88 -7.23 23.35
C ASP A 341 24.94 -7.18 22.24
N ARG A 342 25.37 -8.35 21.74
CA ARG A 342 26.33 -8.45 20.62
C ARG A 342 25.75 -7.86 19.33
N VAL A 343 24.53 -8.24 18.98
CA VAL A 343 23.85 -7.74 17.76
C VAL A 343 23.60 -6.23 17.86
N ARG A 344 23.17 -5.73 19.03
CA ARG A 344 22.93 -4.29 19.22
C ARG A 344 24.21 -3.45 19.19
N LYS A 345 25.34 -3.97 19.70
CA LYS A 345 26.65 -3.31 19.54
C LYS A 345 27.06 -3.16 18.08
N GLN A 346 26.70 -4.12 17.22
CA GLN A 346 26.94 -4.02 15.78
C GLN A 346 26.00 -3.01 15.09
N MET A 347 24.82 -2.75 15.65
CA MET A 347 23.82 -1.81 15.10
C MET A 347 24.11 -0.33 15.33
N ASN A 348 24.99 0.05 16.27
CA ASN A 348 25.25 1.43 16.72
C ASN A 348 25.91 2.38 15.69
N LYS A 349 25.76 2.15 14.38
CA LYS A 349 26.39 2.97 13.32
C LYS A 349 25.45 3.55 12.26
N LYS A 350 24.13 3.34 12.29
CA LYS A 350 23.22 3.96 11.31
C LYS A 350 21.89 4.38 11.94
N LYS A 351 21.48 5.63 11.73
CA LYS A 351 20.09 6.08 11.90
C LYS A 351 19.24 5.31 10.88
N ILE A 352 18.50 4.31 11.33
CA ILE A 352 17.49 3.66 10.51
C ILE A 352 16.31 4.65 10.42
N GLU A 353 15.94 5.05 9.21
CA GLU A 353 14.70 5.79 8.98
C GLU A 353 13.52 4.86 9.32
N LEU A 354 12.82 5.14 10.42
CA LEU A 354 11.59 4.44 10.75
C LEU A 354 10.47 4.94 9.84
N ASN A 355 9.96 4.08 8.96
CA ASN A 355 8.66 4.30 8.32
C ASN A 355 7.59 4.37 9.43
N THR A 356 7.04 5.56 9.65
CA THR A 356 5.98 5.77 10.65
C THR A 356 4.71 5.03 10.25
N GLY A 357 4.17 4.22 11.15
CA GLY A 357 2.92 3.50 10.92
C GLY A 357 1.74 4.46 10.88
N CYS A 358 0.98 4.45 9.78
CA CYS A 358 -0.18 5.30 9.54
C CYS A 358 -1.42 4.46 9.29
N SER A 359 -2.54 4.85 9.90
CA SER A 359 -3.84 4.20 9.71
C SER A 359 -4.89 5.20 9.22
N TRP A 360 -5.74 4.77 8.30
CA TRP A 360 -6.87 5.56 7.78
C TRP A 360 -8.21 4.90 8.11
N ILE A 361 -9.22 5.71 8.34
CA ILE A 361 -10.61 5.29 8.56
C ILE A 361 -11.55 6.28 7.87
N GLU A 362 -12.55 5.77 7.15
CA GLU A 362 -13.61 6.59 6.57
C GLU A 362 -14.83 6.61 7.51
N VAL A 363 -15.28 7.80 7.88
CA VAL A 363 -16.52 8.04 8.65
C VAL A 363 -17.29 9.16 7.97
N ASP A 364 -18.58 8.94 7.70
CA ASP A 364 -19.47 9.90 7.04
C ASP A 364 -18.91 10.47 5.72
N GLY A 365 -18.20 9.64 4.95
CA GLY A 365 -17.60 10.02 3.67
C GLY A 365 -16.31 10.85 3.79
N VAL A 366 -15.79 11.05 5.01
CA VAL A 366 -14.52 11.74 5.26
C VAL A 366 -13.46 10.74 5.70
N VAL A 367 -12.27 10.80 5.08
CA VAL A 367 -11.13 9.96 5.46
C VAL A 367 -10.32 10.67 6.53
N HIS A 368 -10.20 10.03 7.69
CA HIS A 368 -9.37 10.48 8.81
C HIS A 368 -8.05 9.71 8.83
N GLU A 369 -6.96 10.44 8.97
CA GLU A 369 -5.60 9.90 9.07
C GLU A 369 -5.14 9.92 10.53
N PHE A 370 -4.47 8.83 10.95
CA PHE A 370 -3.88 8.69 12.28
C PHE A 370 -2.41 8.27 12.17
N LEU A 371 -1.53 9.09 12.74
CA LEU A 371 -0.12 8.73 12.93
C LEU A 371 0.09 8.07 14.30
N ALA A 372 1.16 7.28 14.45
CA ALA A 372 1.53 6.80 15.77
C ALA A 372 1.87 8.00 16.68
N ALA A 373 1.29 8.04 17.89
CA ALA A 373 1.37 9.19 18.80
C ALA A 373 0.88 10.52 18.19
N ASP A 374 -0.17 10.45 17.37
CA ASP A 374 -0.80 11.63 16.75
C ASP A 374 -1.16 12.71 17.78
N LYS A 375 -0.99 13.96 17.36
CA LYS A 375 -1.39 15.16 18.11
C LYS A 375 -2.15 16.18 17.24
N LEU A 376 -2.27 15.90 15.95
CA LEU A 376 -2.76 16.84 14.94
C LEU A 376 -4.24 16.65 14.61
N HIS A 377 -4.82 15.50 14.95
CA HIS A 377 -6.25 15.30 14.74
C HIS A 377 -7.10 16.30 15.55
N PRO A 378 -8.10 16.99 14.96
CA PRO A 378 -8.89 18.01 15.66
C PRO A 378 -9.56 17.54 16.94
N ARG A 379 -9.91 16.26 17.01
CA ARG A 379 -10.58 15.60 18.15
C ARG A 379 -9.65 14.70 18.97
N ILE A 380 -8.33 14.92 18.92
CA ILE A 380 -7.35 13.97 19.49
C ILE A 380 -7.56 13.70 20.98
N THR A 381 -7.94 14.71 21.76
CA THR A 381 -8.20 14.57 23.21
C THR A 381 -9.35 13.60 23.48
N GLU A 382 -10.49 13.76 22.78
CA GLU A 382 -11.63 12.86 22.89
C GLU A 382 -11.26 11.42 22.47
N ILE A 383 -10.45 11.28 21.41
CA ILE A 383 -10.00 9.98 20.91
C ILE A 383 -9.10 9.29 21.94
N HIS A 384 -8.21 10.05 22.59
CA HIS A 384 -7.33 9.53 23.62
C HIS A 384 -8.11 9.06 24.86
N GLU A 385 -9.09 9.84 25.30
CA GLU A 385 -9.99 9.45 26.38
C GLU A 385 -10.78 8.19 26.02
N LYS A 386 -11.34 8.15 24.80
CA LYS A 386 -12.08 6.99 24.31
C LYS A 386 -11.19 5.76 24.21
N LEU A 387 -9.95 5.91 23.74
CA LEU A 387 -8.99 4.82 23.63
C LEU A 387 -8.69 4.21 25.01
N ASN A 388 -8.53 5.03 26.05
CA ASN A 388 -8.32 4.55 27.41
C ASN A 388 -9.52 3.73 27.92
N GLU A 389 -10.74 4.19 27.66
CA GLU A 389 -11.97 3.44 27.95
C GLU A 389 -11.99 2.09 27.21
N VAL A 390 -11.70 2.12 25.89
CA VAL A 390 -11.71 0.94 25.02
C VAL A 390 -10.69 -0.10 25.47
N LEU A 391 -9.45 0.31 25.76
CA LEU A 391 -8.41 -0.61 26.23
C LEU A 391 -8.72 -1.16 27.61
N LYS A 392 -9.26 -0.35 28.53
CA LYS A 392 -9.71 -0.82 29.84
C LYS A 392 -10.79 -1.89 29.71
N ARG A 393 -11.78 -1.66 28.85
CA ARG A 393 -12.85 -2.63 28.60
C ARG A 393 -12.34 -3.89 27.90
N ALA A 394 -11.45 -3.74 26.92
CA ALA A 394 -10.81 -4.88 26.24
C ALA A 394 -9.97 -5.75 27.20
N ARG A 395 -9.34 -5.15 28.23
CA ARG A 395 -8.63 -5.90 29.28
C ARG A 395 -9.60 -6.70 30.16
N ILE A 396 -10.69 -6.08 30.62
CA ILE A 396 -11.65 -6.69 31.56
C ILE A 396 -12.54 -7.74 30.87
N GLU A 397 -13.16 -7.38 29.75
CA GLU A 397 -14.17 -8.21 29.08
C GLU A 397 -13.58 -9.04 27.93
N GLY A 398 -12.52 -8.53 27.30
CA GLY A 398 -11.89 -9.14 26.12
C GLY A 398 -10.66 -10.00 26.42
N GLY A 399 -10.10 -9.93 27.64
CA GLY A 399 -8.88 -10.63 28.03
C GLY A 399 -7.60 -10.09 27.38
N TYR A 400 -7.60 -8.82 26.94
CA TYR A 400 -6.42 -8.21 26.32
C TYR A 400 -5.27 -8.04 27.33
N VAL A 401 -4.07 -8.45 26.93
CA VAL A 401 -2.81 -8.22 27.65
C VAL A 401 -1.84 -7.53 26.71
N THR A 402 -1.24 -6.42 27.16
CA THR A 402 -0.29 -5.64 26.37
C THR A 402 0.98 -6.47 26.11
N ASN A 403 1.40 -6.58 24.85
CA ASN A 403 2.67 -7.25 24.52
C ASN A 403 3.79 -6.21 24.38
N THR A 404 4.58 -6.02 25.43
CA THR A 404 5.69 -5.04 25.47
C THR A 404 7.00 -5.56 24.86
N ASN A 405 7.06 -6.83 24.45
CA ASN A 405 8.30 -7.48 23.99
C ASN A 405 8.91 -6.87 22.71
N GLN A 406 8.18 -5.98 22.01
CA GLN A 406 8.64 -5.33 20.78
C GLN A 406 9.19 -3.91 20.99
N VAL A 407 9.14 -3.36 22.20
CA VAL A 407 9.59 -1.99 22.51
C VAL A 407 11.04 -1.97 22.99
N LEU A 408 11.77 -0.89 22.69
CA LEU A 408 13.14 -0.64 23.15
C LEU A 408 13.26 -0.79 24.68
N PHE A 409 14.39 -1.36 25.12
CA PHE A 409 14.63 -1.76 26.52
C PHE A 409 14.92 -0.57 27.46
N ASP A 410 15.33 0.58 26.93
CA ASP A 410 15.70 1.76 27.74
C ASP A 410 14.47 2.51 28.32
N LEU A 411 13.27 1.93 28.15
CA LEU A 411 12.01 2.43 28.67
C LEU A 411 11.54 1.53 29.82
N SER A 412 10.99 2.11 30.88
CA SER A 412 10.25 1.38 31.92
C SER A 412 9.09 0.59 31.29
N GLU A 413 8.60 -0.46 31.96
CA GLU A 413 7.45 -1.23 31.46
C GLU A 413 6.22 -0.35 31.25
N GLU A 414 6.04 0.69 32.06
CA GLU A 414 5.00 1.71 31.91
C GLU A 414 5.18 2.53 30.62
N GLU A 415 6.40 2.96 30.31
CA GLU A 415 6.72 3.67 29.06
C GLU A 415 6.60 2.76 27.83
N LYS A 416 6.90 1.46 27.96
CA LYS A 416 6.70 0.49 26.89
C LYS A 416 5.22 0.24 26.62
N GLU A 417 4.41 0.07 27.66
CA GLU A 417 2.96 -0.02 27.52
C GLU A 417 2.39 1.25 26.88
N GLN A 418 2.88 2.42 27.28
CA GLN A 418 2.48 3.68 26.71
C GLN A 418 2.84 3.75 25.22
N ALA A 419 4.07 3.41 24.82
CA ALA A 419 4.50 3.40 23.42
C ALA A 419 3.61 2.51 22.52
N VAL A 420 3.15 1.36 23.02
CA VAL A 420 2.30 0.43 22.26
C VAL A 420 0.82 0.81 22.32
N SER A 421 0.39 1.54 23.35
CA SER A 421 -1.00 1.99 23.49
C SER A 421 -1.42 2.97 22.38
N TRP A 422 -0.51 3.83 21.92
CA TRP A 422 -0.78 4.89 20.94
C TRP A 422 -0.50 4.51 19.48
N HIS A 423 -0.58 3.22 19.16
CA HIS A 423 -0.50 2.77 17.77
C HIS A 423 -1.67 3.33 16.95
N SER A 424 -1.41 3.72 15.69
CA SER A 424 -2.40 4.37 14.84
C SER A 424 -3.65 3.52 14.60
N GLU A 425 -3.53 2.19 14.60
CA GLU A 425 -4.64 1.26 14.51
C GLU A 425 -5.60 1.42 15.69
N LYS A 426 -5.06 1.58 16.90
CA LYS A 426 -5.83 1.71 18.15
C LYS A 426 -6.52 3.08 18.21
N LEU A 427 -5.85 4.13 17.77
CA LEU A 427 -6.46 5.46 17.60
C LEU A 427 -7.63 5.41 16.61
N ALA A 428 -7.42 4.77 15.44
CA ALA A 428 -8.45 4.65 14.41
C ALA A 428 -9.68 3.87 14.90
N VAL A 429 -9.51 2.75 15.63
CA VAL A 429 -10.67 2.00 16.16
C VAL A 429 -11.38 2.77 17.27
N ALA A 430 -10.66 3.50 18.13
CA ALA A 430 -11.27 4.34 19.15
C ALA A 430 -12.11 5.46 18.52
N PHE A 431 -11.58 6.12 17.49
CA PHE A 431 -12.32 7.11 16.72
C PHE A 431 -13.54 6.51 16.01
N GLY A 432 -13.40 5.32 15.42
CA GLY A 432 -14.50 4.59 14.80
C GLY A 432 -15.61 4.29 15.81
N LEU A 433 -15.28 3.78 17.00
CA LEU A 433 -16.24 3.53 18.08
C LEU A 433 -16.89 4.81 18.63
N LEU A 434 -16.17 5.93 18.60
CA LEU A 434 -16.68 7.23 19.04
C LEU A 434 -17.67 7.83 18.04
N SER A 435 -17.46 7.60 16.75
CA SER A 435 -18.09 8.37 15.68
C SER A 435 -19.10 7.56 14.86
N THR A 436 -19.35 6.29 15.18
CA THR A 436 -20.29 5.45 14.42
C THR A 436 -21.27 4.70 15.32
N ASP A 437 -22.50 4.51 14.84
CA ASP A 437 -23.58 3.84 15.57
C ASP A 437 -23.29 2.38 15.89
N SER A 438 -23.80 1.87 17.01
CA SER A 438 -23.76 0.43 17.34
C SER A 438 -24.35 -0.44 16.21
N GLY A 439 -23.66 -1.51 15.80
CA GLY A 439 -23.90 -2.25 14.55
C GLY A 439 -22.95 -2.00 13.36
N THR A 440 -22.69 -0.75 12.93
CA THR A 440 -21.83 -0.38 11.77
C THR A 440 -20.38 -0.92 11.78
N PRO A 441 -19.96 -1.81 10.87
CA PRO A 441 -18.57 -2.31 10.88
C PRO A 441 -17.51 -1.20 10.75
N ILE A 442 -16.47 -1.25 11.59
CA ILE A 442 -15.34 -0.29 11.55
C ILE A 442 -14.32 -0.79 10.53
N ARG A 443 -13.93 0.05 9.57
CA ARG A 443 -12.95 -0.30 8.52
C ARG A 443 -11.71 0.57 8.64
N ILE A 444 -10.56 -0.07 8.79
CA ILE A 444 -9.27 0.59 8.97
C ILE A 444 -8.32 0.10 7.89
N VAL A 445 -7.58 1.02 7.27
CA VAL A 445 -6.46 0.70 6.39
C VAL A 445 -5.15 1.04 7.10
N LYS A 446 -4.17 0.15 7.03
CA LYS A 446 -2.82 0.32 7.60
C LYS A 446 -1.77 0.20 6.50
N ASN A 447 -0.80 1.11 6.47
CA ASN A 447 0.31 1.09 5.51
C ASN A 447 1.37 0.00 5.76
N LEU A 448 1.43 -0.52 6.99
CA LEU A 448 2.33 -1.58 7.44
C LEU A 448 1.54 -2.86 7.75
N ARG A 449 2.24 -3.97 7.95
CA ARG A 449 1.62 -5.19 8.51
C ARG A 449 1.20 -4.89 9.96
N ILE A 450 0.00 -5.35 10.34
CA ILE A 450 -0.49 -5.15 11.72
C ILE A 450 0.48 -5.84 12.70
N CYS A 451 0.78 -5.23 13.85
CA CYS A 451 1.64 -5.89 14.84
C CYS A 451 0.84 -6.89 15.70
N GLU A 452 1.55 -7.81 16.36
CA GLU A 452 0.96 -8.88 17.18
C GLU A 452 0.08 -8.33 18.31
N ASP A 453 0.52 -7.22 18.91
CA ASP A 453 -0.24 -6.52 19.95
C ASP A 453 -1.53 -5.89 19.40
N CYS A 454 -1.45 -5.14 18.30
CA CYS A 454 -2.63 -4.54 17.67
C CYS A 454 -3.62 -5.61 17.20
N HIS A 455 -3.14 -6.72 16.63
CA HIS A 455 -3.99 -7.85 16.24
C HIS A 455 -4.74 -8.44 17.45
N SER A 456 -4.04 -8.63 18.57
CA SER A 456 -4.63 -9.12 19.82
C SER A 456 -5.62 -8.11 20.44
N ALA A 457 -5.30 -6.82 20.37
CA ALA A 457 -6.17 -5.74 20.81
C ALA A 457 -7.46 -5.71 19.98
N MET A 458 -7.38 -5.79 18.65
CA MET A 458 -8.57 -5.77 17.78
C MET A 458 -9.49 -6.96 18.03
N LYS A 459 -8.94 -8.15 18.29
CA LYS A 459 -9.74 -9.29 18.76
C LYS A 459 -10.49 -8.95 20.04
N ALA A 460 -9.79 -8.55 21.09
CA ALA A 460 -10.40 -8.26 22.38
C ALA A 460 -11.44 -7.12 22.31
N ILE A 461 -11.17 -6.07 21.53
CA ILE A 461 -12.10 -4.96 21.29
C ILE A 461 -13.34 -5.46 20.54
N SER A 462 -13.19 -6.26 19.49
CA SER A 462 -14.34 -6.80 18.73
C SER A 462 -15.29 -7.60 19.62
N ARG A 463 -14.75 -8.35 20.60
CA ARG A 463 -15.52 -9.09 21.60
C ARG A 463 -16.20 -8.14 22.59
N ALA A 464 -15.43 -7.27 23.24
CA ALA A 464 -15.93 -6.37 24.28
C ALA A 464 -17.03 -5.44 23.76
N PHE A 465 -16.90 -4.93 22.54
CA PHE A 465 -17.86 -3.99 21.96
C PHE A 465 -18.90 -4.66 21.05
N SER A 466 -18.85 -6.00 20.87
CA SER A 466 -19.72 -6.72 19.94
C SER A 466 -19.75 -6.07 18.55
N ARG A 467 -18.56 -5.74 18.05
CA ARG A 467 -18.35 -4.88 16.89
C ARG A 467 -17.46 -5.58 15.88
N GLU A 468 -17.91 -5.66 14.63
CA GLU A 468 -17.02 -6.07 13.54
C GLU A 468 -15.98 -4.98 13.29
N ILE A 469 -14.72 -5.36 13.32
CA ILE A 469 -13.59 -4.50 12.94
C ILE A 469 -12.88 -5.16 11.77
N VAL A 470 -12.69 -4.43 10.68
CA VAL A 470 -12.01 -4.91 9.48
C VAL A 470 -10.76 -4.06 9.31
N VAL A 471 -9.59 -4.69 9.37
CA VAL A 471 -8.30 -4.03 9.15
C VAL A 471 -7.68 -4.57 7.87
N ARG A 472 -7.48 -3.72 6.86
CA ARG A 472 -6.60 -4.01 5.72
C ARG A 472 -5.20 -3.56 6.09
N ASP A 473 -4.27 -4.49 6.24
CA ASP A 473 -2.86 -4.17 6.35
C ASP A 473 -2.17 -4.16 4.98
N ARG A 474 -0.84 -4.05 4.94
CA ARG A 474 -0.07 -4.05 3.67
C ARG A 474 -0.26 -5.34 2.84
N SER A 475 -0.61 -6.45 3.46
CA SER A 475 -0.64 -7.78 2.85
C SER A 475 -2.05 -8.32 2.66
N ARG A 476 -2.95 -8.09 3.62
CA ARG A 476 -4.24 -8.80 3.71
C ARG A 476 -5.27 -8.07 4.55
N PHE A 477 -6.49 -8.59 4.51
CA PHE A 477 -7.55 -8.26 5.44
C PHE A 477 -7.52 -9.15 6.69
N HIS A 478 -7.86 -8.52 7.80
CA HIS A 478 -8.16 -9.13 9.08
C HIS A 478 -9.58 -8.67 9.48
N SER A 479 -10.56 -9.56 9.41
CA SER A 479 -11.91 -9.30 9.92
C SER A 479 -12.03 -9.89 11.31
N PHE A 480 -12.19 -9.03 12.30
CA PHE A 480 -12.32 -9.36 13.71
C PHE A 480 -13.80 -9.36 14.11
N ARG A 481 -14.28 -10.52 14.57
CA ARG A 481 -15.66 -10.74 15.02
C ARG A 481 -15.65 -11.58 16.28
N GLU A 482 -16.25 -11.08 17.36
CA GLU A 482 -16.40 -11.79 18.64
C GLU A 482 -15.08 -12.31 19.25
N GLY A 483 -13.95 -11.65 18.94
CA GLY A 483 -12.62 -12.07 19.39
C GLY A 483 -11.89 -13.03 18.48
N ASN A 484 -12.48 -13.42 17.36
CA ASN A 484 -11.84 -14.24 16.33
C ASN A 484 -11.42 -13.36 15.15
N CYS A 485 -10.34 -13.74 14.47
CA CYS A 485 -9.89 -13.09 13.24
C CYS A 485 -10.07 -14.04 12.06
N SER A 486 -10.45 -13.51 10.88
CA SER A 486 -10.52 -14.27 9.63
C SER A 486 -9.20 -14.97 9.26
N CYS A 487 -8.08 -14.54 9.82
CA CYS A 487 -6.78 -15.16 9.63
C CYS A 487 -6.55 -16.46 10.38
N LYS A 488 -7.38 -16.79 11.38
CA LYS A 488 -7.18 -17.96 12.25
C LYS A 488 -5.78 -18.02 12.89
N ASP A 489 -5.19 -16.86 13.16
CA ASP A 489 -3.81 -16.70 13.66
C ASP A 489 -2.70 -17.23 12.73
N TYR A 490 -3.06 -17.53 11.49
CA TYR A 490 -2.16 -17.86 10.40
C TYR A 490 -1.91 -16.62 9.55
N TRP A 491 -1.04 -15.70 10.01
CA TRP A 491 -0.84 -14.43 9.32
C TRP A 491 0.55 -13.86 9.34
#